data_AF-A0A7S0F690-F1
#
_entry.id   AF-A0A7S0F690-F1
#
_cell.length_a   1.000
_cell.length_b   1.000
_cell.length_c   1.000
_cell.angle_alpha   90.00
_cell.angle_beta   90.00
_cell.angle_gamma   90.00
#
_symmetry.space_group_name_H-M   'P 1'
#
loop_
_entity.id
_entity.type
_entity.pdbx_description
1 polymer ?
#
loop_
_entity_poly.entity_id
_entity_poly.type
_entity_poly.pdbx_seq_one_letter_code
_entity_poly.pdbx_strand_id
1 'polypeptide(L)'
;MARRPICIGMMMPAMLVIFAASLAATSAFQATPPHGLMRRQSGSQAFAASATSLRVSLKPAALPLMDSGKAIARSGELLVDLTTEMEIYGGGLSAVGAALRNCGDAVAQAAASCRFKTGLELVSDELREGGDCLIEAVDKLKLAKQEAEADNDEDLQSTIDGMLNCTKRSGEALEATGAAIMQRYPLKEIGGQLIECSEQLLVASKQIEKLVVDSETCKLAAQRMVYGSEQMQLAATELLGTTPKPSGGGKSWLKG
;
A
#
# COMPACT_ATOMS: atom_id res chain seq x y z
N MET A 1 -16.00 35.63 -28.23
CA MET A 1 -17.18 34.77 -28.43
C MET A 1 -17.62 34.27 -27.07
N ALA A 2 -18.80 34.72 -26.61
CA ALA A 2 -19.31 34.44 -25.28
C ALA A 2 -19.93 33.02 -25.21
N ARG A 3 -19.46 32.18 -24.28
CA ARG A 3 -20.07 30.88 -23.97
C ARG A 3 -21.11 31.05 -22.86
N ARG A 4 -22.30 30.47 -23.08
CA ARG A 4 -23.43 30.46 -22.14
C ARG A 4 -23.21 29.40 -21.04
N PRO A 5 -23.74 29.59 -19.83
CA PRO A 5 -23.67 28.60 -18.76
C PRO A 5 -24.70 27.49 -18.99
N ILE A 6 -24.30 26.24 -18.76
CA ILE A 6 -25.17 25.07 -18.73
C ILE A 6 -25.47 24.78 -17.26
N CYS A 7 -26.72 25.03 -16.85
CA CYS A 7 -27.26 24.54 -15.58
C CYS A 7 -27.69 23.08 -15.78
N ILE A 8 -27.06 22.14 -15.09
CA ILE A 8 -27.58 20.78 -14.92
C ILE A 8 -27.88 20.59 -13.43
N GLY A 9 -29.16 20.36 -13.16
CA GLY A 9 -29.73 20.26 -11.84
C GLY A 9 -29.34 18.97 -11.12
N MET A 10 -29.12 19.13 -9.82
CA MET A 10 -29.02 18.08 -8.82
C MET A 10 -30.30 17.20 -8.82
N MET A 11 -30.12 15.89 -8.90
CA MET A 11 -31.07 14.91 -8.36
C MET A 11 -30.28 13.82 -7.63
N MET A 12 -30.26 13.89 -6.30
CA MET A 12 -29.91 12.76 -5.44
C MET A 12 -31.11 11.82 -5.31
N PRO A 13 -30.91 10.51 -5.29
CA PRO A 13 -31.74 9.60 -4.51
C PRO A 13 -30.93 9.04 -3.34
N ALA A 14 -31.39 9.37 -2.14
CA ALA A 14 -31.14 8.61 -0.93
C ALA A 14 -31.81 7.22 -1.05
N MET A 15 -31.12 6.16 -0.60
CA MET A 15 -31.60 4.82 -0.23
C MET A 15 -30.35 3.92 -0.16
N LEU A 16 -30.14 2.97 0.75
CA LEU A 16 -30.85 2.45 1.91
C LEU A 16 -29.80 1.53 2.57
N VAL A 17 -29.51 1.71 3.86
CA VAL A 17 -28.63 0.83 4.62
C VAL A 17 -29.42 -0.41 5.01
N ILE A 18 -29.01 -1.60 4.55
CA ILE A 18 -29.53 -2.88 5.06
C ILE A 18 -28.39 -3.62 5.77
N PHE A 19 -28.53 -3.72 7.09
CA PHE A 19 -27.86 -4.70 7.93
C PHE A 19 -28.40 -6.10 7.63
N ALA A 20 -27.52 -7.08 7.43
CA ALA A 20 -27.88 -8.50 7.60
C ALA A 20 -26.74 -9.22 8.33
N ALA A 21 -27.09 -9.72 9.52
CA ALA A 21 -26.22 -10.45 10.42
C ALA A 21 -26.16 -11.94 10.08
N SER A 22 -25.00 -12.53 10.39
CA SER A 22 -24.71 -13.91 10.82
C SER A 22 -25.78 -15.00 10.62
N LEU A 23 -25.38 -16.09 9.96
CA LEU A 23 -25.82 -17.43 10.33
C LEU A 23 -24.66 -18.43 10.23
N ALA A 24 -24.14 -18.83 11.39
CA ALA A 24 -23.28 -19.98 11.56
C ALA A 24 -24.13 -21.26 11.51
N ALA A 25 -23.76 -22.20 10.64
CA ALA A 25 -24.33 -23.55 10.64
C ALA A 25 -23.23 -24.54 11.02
N THR A 26 -23.30 -24.98 12.27
CA THR A 26 -22.62 -26.14 12.84
C THR A 26 -23.23 -27.42 12.26
N SER A 27 -22.40 -28.30 11.73
CA SER A 27 -22.74 -29.73 11.60
C SER A 27 -21.59 -30.58 12.11
N ALA A 28 -21.77 -31.07 13.33
CA ALA A 28 -21.01 -32.17 13.88
C ALA A 28 -21.46 -33.48 13.21
N PHE A 29 -20.52 -34.28 12.73
CA PHE A 29 -20.76 -35.70 12.49
C PHE A 29 -19.61 -36.49 13.11
N GLN A 30 -19.95 -37.21 14.18
CA GLN A 30 -19.12 -38.23 14.80
C GLN A 30 -19.16 -39.49 13.94
N ALA A 31 -17.99 -40.07 13.65
CA ALA A 31 -17.86 -41.47 13.32
C ALA A 31 -16.58 -42.00 13.99
N THR A 32 -16.77 -43.03 14.83
CA THR A 32 -15.75 -43.74 15.59
C THR A 32 -15.01 -44.79 14.74
N PRO A 33 -13.86 -45.33 15.21
CA PRO A 33 -12.85 -45.95 14.36
C PRO A 33 -12.93 -47.49 14.36
N PRO A 34 -12.11 -48.15 13.50
CA PRO A 34 -11.55 -49.44 13.87
C PRO A 34 -10.01 -49.44 13.89
N HIS A 35 -9.52 -50.21 14.86
CA HIS A 35 -8.13 -50.59 15.10
C HIS A 35 -7.44 -51.26 13.90
N GLY A 36 -6.11 -51.09 13.82
CA GLY A 36 -5.23 -52.21 13.49
C GLY A 36 -4.09 -51.97 12.48
N LEU A 37 -2.87 -51.96 13.03
CA LEU A 37 -1.62 -52.54 12.51
C LEU A 37 -0.69 -51.74 11.56
N MET A 38 0.52 -51.55 12.12
CA MET A 38 1.85 -51.64 11.52
C MET A 38 2.34 -50.61 10.50
N ARG A 39 3.14 -49.68 11.05
CA ARG A 39 4.56 -49.43 10.72
C ARG A 39 5.02 -49.82 9.30
N ARG A 40 5.24 -48.81 8.46
CA ARG A 40 6.34 -48.84 7.49
C ARG A 40 7.04 -47.47 7.50
N GLN A 41 8.30 -47.51 7.93
CA GLN A 41 9.24 -46.41 7.75
C GLN A 41 9.40 -46.17 6.24
N SER A 42 9.07 -44.97 5.79
CA SER A 42 9.55 -44.41 4.55
C SER A 42 10.18 -43.08 4.90
N GLY A 43 11.51 -43.05 4.82
CA GLY A 43 12.32 -41.88 5.10
C GLY A 43 11.97 -40.77 4.11
N SER A 44 11.36 -39.73 4.64
CA SER A 44 11.56 -38.37 4.15
C SER A 44 12.49 -37.73 5.17
N GLN A 45 13.74 -37.47 4.78
CA GLN A 45 14.63 -36.57 5.50
C GLN A 45 13.88 -35.24 5.63
N ALA A 46 13.22 -35.05 6.77
CA ALA A 46 12.84 -33.72 7.22
C ALA A 46 14.17 -32.98 7.35
N PHE A 47 14.44 -32.06 6.43
CA PHE A 47 15.31 -30.95 6.73
C PHE A 47 14.67 -30.25 7.91
N ALA A 48 15.09 -30.63 9.12
CA ALA A 48 14.91 -29.87 10.32
C ALA A 48 15.71 -28.58 10.11
N ALA A 49 15.13 -27.65 9.35
CA ALA A 49 15.57 -26.28 9.36
C ALA A 49 15.40 -25.83 10.81
N SER A 50 16.54 -25.64 11.47
CA SER A 50 16.64 -25.14 12.82
C SER A 50 15.72 -23.94 12.95
N ALA A 51 14.62 -24.12 13.68
CA ALA A 51 13.69 -23.08 14.07
C ALA A 51 14.37 -22.16 15.10
N THR A 52 15.48 -21.55 14.70
CA THR A 52 15.88 -20.26 15.22
C THR A 52 14.80 -19.32 14.75
N SER A 53 13.72 -19.24 15.53
CA SER A 53 12.78 -18.13 15.54
C SER A 53 13.60 -16.87 15.82
N LEU A 54 14.34 -16.38 14.82
CA LEU A 54 14.82 -15.02 14.76
C LEU A 54 13.57 -14.19 14.94
N ARG A 55 13.43 -13.58 16.12
CA ARG A 55 12.34 -12.66 16.41
C ARG A 55 12.49 -11.52 15.42
N VAL A 56 11.78 -11.61 14.30
CA VAL A 56 11.70 -10.63 13.22
C VAL A 56 11.19 -9.35 13.85
N SER A 57 12.09 -8.42 14.13
CA SER A 57 11.73 -7.14 14.73
C SER A 57 11.63 -6.12 13.61
N LEU A 58 10.40 -5.75 13.25
CA LEU A 58 10.12 -4.68 12.27
C LEU A 58 10.32 -3.28 12.84
N LYS A 59 10.71 -3.17 14.12
CA LYS A 59 10.92 -1.89 14.81
C LYS A 59 11.81 -0.89 14.07
N PRO A 60 12.94 -1.28 13.46
CA PRO A 60 13.80 -0.35 12.73
C PRO A 60 13.07 0.37 11.59
N ALA A 61 12.15 -0.33 10.91
CA ALA A 61 11.34 0.22 9.83
C ALA A 61 10.17 1.11 10.28
N ALA A 62 9.81 1.09 11.57
CA ALA A 62 8.54 1.66 12.03
C ALA A 62 8.41 3.18 11.84
N LEU A 63 9.49 3.95 12.01
CA LEU A 63 9.47 5.39 11.78
C LEU A 63 9.45 5.74 10.28
N PRO A 64 10.40 5.26 9.46
CA PRO A 64 10.38 5.58 8.03
C PRO A 64 9.11 5.06 7.34
N LEU A 65 8.58 3.89 7.71
CA LEU A 65 7.33 3.39 7.14
C LEU A 65 6.11 4.26 7.52
N MET A 66 6.11 4.83 8.73
CA MET A 66 5.06 5.76 9.18
C MET A 66 5.09 7.05 8.36
N ASP A 67 6.29 7.62 8.16
CA ASP A 67 6.47 8.84 7.38
C ASP A 67 6.15 8.61 5.91
N SER A 68 6.49 7.42 5.39
CA SER A 68 6.07 6.96 4.06
C SER A 68 4.56 6.94 3.90
N GLY A 69 3.84 6.24 4.78
CA GLY A 69 2.38 6.12 4.73
C GLY A 69 1.68 7.49 4.76
N LYS A 70 2.08 8.38 5.68
CA LYS A 70 1.54 9.74 5.76
C LYS A 70 1.78 10.56 4.49
N ALA A 71 2.95 10.41 3.88
CA ALA A 71 3.30 11.12 2.66
C ALA A 71 2.50 10.63 1.46
N ILE A 72 2.34 9.31 1.32
CA ILE A 72 1.48 8.69 0.30
C ILE A 72 0.04 9.15 0.51
N ALA A 73 -0.44 9.13 1.76
CA ALA A 73 -1.80 9.57 2.08
C ALA A 73 -2.04 11.01 1.64
N ARG A 74 -1.09 11.90 1.94
CA ARG A 74 -1.15 13.30 1.54
C ARG A 74 -1.04 13.49 0.03
N SER A 75 -0.26 12.66 -0.68
CA SER A 75 -0.20 12.67 -2.14
C SER A 75 -1.57 12.33 -2.75
N GLY A 76 -2.25 11.31 -2.22
CA GLY A 76 -3.61 10.93 -2.62
C GLY A 76 -4.63 12.05 -2.39
N GLU A 77 -4.59 12.72 -1.23
CA GLU A 77 -5.43 13.90 -0.95
C GLU A 77 -5.21 15.02 -1.98
N LEU A 78 -3.95 15.35 -2.28
CA LEU A 78 -3.62 16.38 -3.26
C LEU A 78 -4.04 15.99 -4.68
N LEU A 79 -4.02 14.70 -5.01
CA LEU A 79 -4.54 14.23 -6.29
C LEU A 79 -6.06 14.41 -6.39
N VAL A 80 -6.80 14.21 -5.29
CA VAL A 80 -8.23 14.55 -5.22
C VAL A 80 -8.43 16.06 -5.39
N ASP A 81 -7.65 16.88 -4.70
CA ASP A 81 -7.73 18.34 -4.83
C ASP A 81 -7.44 18.78 -6.29
N LEU A 82 -6.43 18.18 -6.94
CA LEU A 82 -6.09 18.43 -8.34
C LEU A 82 -7.26 18.13 -9.29
N THR A 83 -8.04 17.07 -9.03
CA THR A 83 -9.21 16.77 -9.86
C THR A 83 -10.29 17.86 -9.80
N THR A 84 -10.31 18.66 -8.73
CA THR A 84 -11.18 19.84 -8.65
C THR A 84 -10.66 20.98 -9.54
N GLU A 85 -9.34 21.20 -9.58
CA GLU A 85 -8.70 22.18 -10.47
C GLU A 85 -8.89 21.83 -11.96
N MET A 86 -8.88 20.53 -12.26
CA MET A 86 -9.10 19.99 -13.60
C MET A 86 -10.58 19.94 -14.02
N GLU A 87 -11.51 20.30 -13.14
CA GLU A 87 -12.97 20.19 -13.35
C GLU A 87 -13.47 18.74 -13.63
N ILE A 88 -12.73 17.72 -13.19
CA ILE A 88 -13.06 16.28 -13.34
C ILE A 88 -13.31 15.58 -11.99
N TYR A 89 -13.61 16.36 -10.94
CA TYR A 89 -13.87 15.84 -9.61
C TYR A 89 -15.01 14.81 -9.61
N GLY A 90 -14.83 13.73 -8.84
CA GLY A 90 -15.77 12.61 -8.77
C GLY A 90 -15.62 11.57 -9.88
N GLY A 91 -14.74 11.82 -10.87
CA GLY A 91 -14.35 10.83 -11.89
C GLY A 91 -13.31 9.81 -11.39
N GLY A 92 -12.86 8.97 -12.31
CA GLY A 92 -11.89 7.90 -12.07
C GLY A 92 -10.60 8.39 -11.41
N LEU A 93 -10.02 9.51 -11.87
CA LEU A 93 -8.77 10.04 -11.30
C LEU A 93 -8.94 10.51 -9.84
N SER A 94 -10.13 11.03 -9.51
CA SER A 94 -10.46 11.41 -8.14
C SER A 94 -10.52 10.16 -7.23
N ALA A 95 -11.10 9.07 -7.74
CA ALA A 95 -11.12 7.79 -7.04
C ALA A 95 -9.71 7.16 -6.89
N VAL A 96 -8.80 7.37 -7.84
CA VAL A 96 -7.38 7.00 -7.70
C VAL A 96 -6.75 7.74 -6.50
N GLY A 97 -6.98 9.05 -6.38
CA GLY A 97 -6.49 9.83 -5.24
C GLY A 97 -7.01 9.31 -3.90
N ALA A 98 -8.29 8.94 -3.82
CA ALA A 98 -8.88 8.34 -2.63
C ALA A 98 -8.25 6.97 -2.29
N ALA A 99 -8.03 6.11 -3.29
CA ALA A 99 -7.39 4.81 -3.09
C ALA A 99 -5.93 4.95 -2.62
N LEU A 100 -5.17 5.89 -3.19
CA LEU A 100 -3.82 6.22 -2.73
C LEU A 100 -3.82 6.74 -1.28
N ARG A 101 -4.83 7.55 -0.92
CA ARG A 101 -5.00 8.03 0.45
C ARG A 101 -5.16 6.85 1.43
N ASN A 102 -6.08 5.94 1.12
CA ASN A 102 -6.34 4.76 1.94
C ASN A 102 -5.11 3.86 2.05
N CYS A 103 -4.37 3.66 0.95
CA CYS A 103 -3.09 2.95 0.97
C CYS A 103 -2.11 3.59 1.96
N GLY A 104 -1.95 4.91 1.91
CA GLY A 104 -1.06 5.63 2.81
C GLY A 104 -1.46 5.50 4.28
N ASP A 105 -2.75 5.59 4.57
CA ASP A 105 -3.29 5.41 5.93
C ASP A 105 -3.05 3.98 6.44
N ALA A 106 -3.25 2.96 5.60
CA ALA A 106 -2.97 1.56 5.96
C ALA A 106 -1.48 1.32 6.22
N VAL A 107 -0.58 1.85 5.37
CA VAL A 107 0.88 1.78 5.59
C VAL A 107 1.29 2.47 6.90
N ALA A 108 0.70 3.62 7.23
CA ALA A 108 0.94 4.30 8.49
C ALA A 108 0.45 3.49 9.70
N GLN A 109 -0.71 2.83 9.60
CA GLN A 109 -1.24 1.95 10.63
C GLN A 109 -0.36 0.71 10.84
N ALA A 110 0.10 0.08 9.75
CA ALA A 110 1.08 -1.00 9.81
C ALA A 110 2.34 -0.55 10.56
N ALA A 111 2.86 0.64 10.24
CA ALA A 111 4.05 1.19 10.86
C ALA A 111 3.89 1.47 12.36
N ALA A 112 2.70 1.89 12.81
CA ALA A 112 2.41 2.02 14.25
C ALA A 112 2.54 0.66 14.97
N SER A 113 2.08 -0.41 14.31
CA SER A 113 2.10 -1.78 14.82
C SER A 113 3.49 -2.40 14.85
N CYS A 114 4.41 -2.00 13.95
CA CYS A 114 5.81 -2.44 13.92
C CYS A 114 6.58 -2.20 15.24
N ARG A 115 6.11 -1.27 16.09
CA ARG A 115 6.74 -0.96 17.39
C ARG A 115 6.49 -2.04 18.45
N PHE A 116 5.47 -2.86 18.26
CA PHE A 116 5.02 -3.87 19.23
C PHE A 116 5.47 -5.26 18.80
N LYS A 117 5.96 -6.07 19.75
CA LYS A 117 6.43 -7.44 19.48
C LYS A 117 5.30 -8.39 19.04
N THR A 118 4.06 -8.04 19.39
CA THR A 118 2.85 -8.81 19.09
C THR A 118 2.08 -8.25 17.90
N GLY A 119 2.60 -7.19 17.25
CA GLY A 119 1.88 -6.48 16.19
C GLY A 119 1.99 -7.09 14.80
N LEU A 120 2.66 -8.24 14.62
CA LEU A 120 2.96 -8.76 13.28
C LEU A 120 1.71 -9.08 12.45
N GLU A 121 0.64 -9.57 13.08
CA GLU A 121 -0.65 -9.80 12.41
C GLU A 121 -1.23 -8.48 11.90
N LEU A 122 -1.29 -7.46 12.76
CA LEU A 122 -1.73 -6.11 12.37
C LEU A 122 -0.85 -5.51 11.28
N VAL A 123 0.48 -5.65 11.35
CA VAL A 123 1.37 -5.16 10.30
C VAL A 123 1.07 -5.86 8.97
N SER A 124 0.88 -7.17 8.99
CA SER A 124 0.54 -7.93 7.79
C SER A 124 -0.78 -7.47 7.20
N ASP A 125 -1.84 -7.42 8.01
CA ASP A 125 -3.18 -7.11 7.54
C ASP A 125 -3.25 -5.70 6.93
N GLU A 126 -2.66 -4.71 7.61
CA GLU A 126 -2.63 -3.32 7.14
C GLU A 126 -1.77 -3.13 5.87
N LEU A 127 -0.67 -3.88 5.71
CA LEU A 127 0.10 -3.81 4.45
C LEU A 127 -0.64 -4.48 3.30
N ARG A 128 -1.38 -5.56 3.55
CA ARG A 128 -2.20 -6.22 2.52
C ARG A 128 -3.37 -5.32 2.11
N GLU A 129 -4.03 -4.67 3.06
CA GLU A 129 -5.05 -3.64 2.79
C GLU A 129 -4.48 -2.49 1.96
N GLY A 130 -3.26 -2.02 2.29
CA GLY A 130 -2.59 -1.01 1.47
C GLY A 130 -2.31 -1.48 0.04
N GLY A 131 -1.91 -2.74 -0.13
CA GLY A 131 -1.75 -3.37 -1.44
C GLY A 131 -3.07 -3.42 -2.21
N ASP A 132 -4.15 -3.88 -1.58
CA ASP A 132 -5.48 -3.96 -2.17
C ASP A 132 -6.01 -2.57 -2.59
N CYS A 133 -5.76 -1.53 -1.80
CA CYS A 133 -6.06 -0.14 -2.17
C CYS A 133 -5.35 0.27 -3.47
N LEU A 134 -4.07 -0.08 -3.65
CA LEU A 134 -3.34 0.21 -4.88
C LEU A 134 -3.86 -0.60 -6.07
N ILE A 135 -4.27 -1.86 -5.86
CA ILE A 135 -4.92 -2.66 -6.90
C ILE A 135 -6.28 -2.06 -7.29
N GLU A 136 -7.07 -1.59 -6.32
CA GLU A 136 -8.29 -0.85 -6.62
C GLU A 136 -7.99 0.41 -7.45
N ALA A 137 -6.93 1.14 -7.11
CA ALA A 137 -6.50 2.32 -7.87
C ALA A 137 -6.21 2.00 -9.35
N VAL A 138 -5.72 0.80 -9.68
CA VAL A 138 -5.54 0.35 -11.07
C VAL A 138 -6.86 0.28 -11.82
N ASP A 139 -7.92 -0.22 -11.18
CA ASP A 139 -9.24 -0.27 -11.80
C ASP A 139 -9.85 1.13 -11.97
N LYS A 140 -9.59 2.03 -11.01
CA LYS A 140 -9.98 3.45 -11.15
C LYS A 140 -9.18 4.18 -12.23
N LEU A 141 -7.90 3.85 -12.44
CA LEU A 141 -7.10 4.38 -13.55
C LEU A 141 -7.66 3.94 -14.90
N LYS A 142 -8.14 2.70 -15.03
CA LYS A 142 -8.81 2.25 -16.27
C LYS A 142 -10.09 3.05 -16.53
N LEU A 143 -10.87 3.34 -15.50
CA LEU A 143 -12.05 4.22 -15.61
C LEU A 143 -11.64 5.64 -16.03
N ALA A 144 -10.64 6.23 -15.36
CA ALA A 144 -10.13 7.56 -15.69
C ALA A 144 -9.64 7.64 -17.15
N LYS A 145 -9.02 6.57 -17.65
CA LYS A 145 -8.61 6.47 -19.06
C LYS A 145 -9.81 6.50 -20.00
N GLN A 146 -10.88 5.77 -19.68
CA GLN A 146 -12.12 5.76 -20.49
C GLN A 146 -12.80 7.14 -20.50
N GLU A 147 -12.79 7.84 -19.37
CA GLU A 147 -13.29 9.22 -19.26
C GLU A 147 -12.45 10.16 -20.16
N ALA A 148 -11.13 10.09 -20.06
CA ALA A 148 -10.21 10.88 -20.90
C ALA A 148 -10.37 10.56 -22.41
N GLU A 149 -10.62 9.29 -22.76
CA GLU A 149 -10.93 8.87 -24.14
C GLU A 149 -12.22 9.49 -24.64
N ALA A 150 -13.29 9.49 -23.84
CA ALA A 150 -14.56 10.11 -24.18
C ALA A 150 -14.43 11.63 -24.43
N ASP A 151 -13.52 12.28 -23.71
CA ASP A 151 -13.22 13.70 -23.84
C ASP A 151 -12.17 14.03 -24.91
N ASN A 152 -11.60 13.02 -25.59
CA ASN A 152 -10.50 13.14 -26.56
C ASN A 152 -9.23 13.79 -25.98
N ASP A 153 -8.97 13.56 -24.69
CA ASP A 153 -7.75 14.01 -24.01
C ASP A 153 -6.64 12.95 -24.14
N GLU A 154 -5.87 13.02 -25.22
CA GLU A 154 -4.80 12.06 -25.50
C GLU A 154 -3.61 12.16 -24.52
N ASP A 155 -3.34 13.37 -24.01
CA ASP A 155 -2.24 13.63 -23.09
C ASP A 155 -2.52 13.01 -21.71
N LEU A 156 -3.75 13.16 -21.21
CA LEU A 156 -4.19 12.54 -19.97
C LEU A 156 -4.23 11.01 -20.10
N GLN A 157 -4.72 10.47 -21.22
CA GLN A 157 -4.71 9.02 -21.48
C GLN A 157 -3.29 8.45 -21.43
N SER A 158 -2.33 9.09 -22.12
CA SER A 158 -0.93 8.68 -22.15
C SER A 158 -0.30 8.71 -20.75
N THR A 159 -0.62 9.74 -19.96
CA THR A 159 -0.15 9.86 -18.58
C THR A 159 -0.73 8.75 -17.69
N ILE A 160 -2.03 8.47 -17.80
CA ILE A 160 -2.72 7.40 -17.07
C ILE A 160 -2.16 6.03 -17.45
N ASP A 161 -1.89 5.78 -18.73
CA ASP A 161 -1.24 4.54 -19.18
C ASP A 161 0.13 4.34 -18.54
N GLY A 162 0.90 5.43 -18.38
CA GLY A 162 2.16 5.43 -17.65
C GLY A 162 2.02 5.05 -16.17
N MET A 163 0.85 5.27 -15.55
CA MET A 163 0.58 4.96 -14.15
C MET A 163 0.13 3.50 -13.92
N LEU A 164 -0.55 2.89 -14.88
CA LEU A 164 -1.20 1.58 -14.70
C LEU A 164 -0.24 0.50 -14.17
N ASN A 165 0.90 0.32 -14.83
CA ASN A 165 1.82 -0.75 -14.49
C ASN A 165 2.59 -0.50 -13.18
N CYS A 166 3.01 0.74 -12.92
CA CYS A 166 3.73 1.04 -11.68
C CYS A 166 2.80 0.94 -10.47
N THR A 167 1.58 1.48 -10.55
CA THR A 167 0.60 1.36 -9.45
C THR A 167 0.26 -0.10 -9.16
N LYS A 168 0.07 -0.91 -10.21
CA LYS A 168 -0.18 -2.36 -10.06
C LYS A 168 0.99 -3.05 -9.34
N ARG A 169 2.22 -2.84 -9.80
CA ARG A 169 3.40 -3.46 -9.21
C ARG A 169 3.65 -2.98 -7.77
N SER A 170 3.39 -1.71 -7.46
CA SER A 170 3.41 -1.22 -6.08
C SER A 170 2.43 -2.00 -5.21
N GLY A 171 1.19 -2.19 -5.66
CA GLY A 171 0.16 -2.95 -4.94
C GLY A 171 0.54 -4.41 -4.71
N GLU A 172 0.98 -5.10 -5.76
CA GLU A 172 1.44 -6.49 -5.68
C GLU A 172 2.63 -6.65 -4.72
N ALA A 173 3.60 -5.72 -4.76
CA ALA A 173 4.75 -5.75 -3.87
C ALA A 173 4.37 -5.49 -2.40
N LEU A 174 3.43 -4.58 -2.16
CA LEU A 174 2.96 -4.25 -0.81
C LEU A 174 2.13 -5.40 -0.20
N GLU A 175 1.23 -6.01 -0.97
CA GLU A 175 0.50 -7.22 -0.55
C GLU A 175 1.46 -8.36 -0.22
N ALA A 176 2.42 -8.60 -1.12
CA ALA A 176 3.43 -9.64 -0.93
C ALA A 176 4.30 -9.39 0.32
N THR A 177 4.54 -8.12 0.68
CA THR A 177 5.23 -7.73 1.92
C THR A 177 4.44 -8.18 3.14
N GLY A 178 3.13 -7.87 3.19
CA GLY A 178 2.28 -8.30 4.30
C GLY A 178 2.16 -9.83 4.38
N ALA A 179 1.99 -10.50 3.24
CA ALA A 179 1.97 -11.96 3.16
C ALA A 179 3.28 -12.60 3.66
N ALA A 180 4.44 -12.04 3.28
CA ALA A 180 5.75 -12.51 3.73
C ALA A 180 5.93 -12.33 5.25
N ILE A 181 5.42 -11.23 5.83
CA ILE A 181 5.43 -11.02 7.29
C ILE A 181 4.59 -12.09 8.01
N MET A 182 3.37 -12.36 7.52
CA MET A 182 2.50 -13.41 8.07
C MET A 182 3.17 -14.79 8.02
N GLN A 183 3.82 -15.10 6.89
CA GLN A 183 4.54 -16.35 6.67
C GLN A 183 5.92 -16.41 7.34
N ARG A 184 6.33 -15.33 8.03
CA ARG A 184 7.61 -15.21 8.76
C ARG A 184 8.84 -15.40 7.86
N TYR A 185 8.75 -14.88 6.64
CA TYR A 185 9.87 -14.89 5.71
C TYR A 185 11.06 -14.07 6.26
N PRO A 186 12.29 -14.32 5.78
CA PRO A 186 13.46 -13.55 6.19
C PRO A 186 13.28 -12.04 5.96
N LEU A 187 13.80 -11.20 6.86
CA LEU A 187 13.78 -9.74 6.72
C LEU A 187 14.35 -9.23 5.40
N LYS A 188 15.28 -9.99 4.82
CA LYS A 188 15.86 -9.67 3.52
C LYS A 188 14.82 -9.73 2.39
N GLU A 189 13.92 -10.70 2.43
CA GLU A 189 12.86 -10.86 1.44
C GLU A 189 11.78 -9.78 1.62
N ILE A 190 11.35 -9.54 2.87
CA ILE A 190 10.40 -8.47 3.22
C ILE A 190 10.96 -7.11 2.80
N GLY A 191 12.23 -6.83 3.10
CA GLY A 191 12.92 -5.61 2.68
C GLY A 191 12.97 -5.49 1.15
N GLY A 192 13.27 -6.58 0.43
CA GLY A 192 13.28 -6.57 -1.03
C GLY A 192 11.93 -6.21 -1.66
N GLN A 193 10.82 -6.67 -1.08
CA GLN A 193 9.48 -6.32 -1.55
C GLN A 193 9.13 -4.84 -1.29
N LEU A 194 9.54 -4.30 -0.14
CA LEU A 194 9.39 -2.86 0.13
C LEU A 194 10.22 -1.99 -0.82
N ILE A 195 11.42 -2.44 -1.22
CA ILE A 195 12.23 -1.76 -2.25
C ILE A 195 11.46 -1.72 -3.56
N GLU A 196 10.99 -2.86 -4.04
CA GLU A 196 10.20 -2.93 -5.28
C GLU A 196 8.99 -1.99 -5.21
N CYS A 197 8.21 -2.02 -4.13
CA CYS A 197 7.09 -1.10 -3.96
C CYS A 197 7.51 0.37 -4.07
N SER A 198 8.59 0.74 -3.38
CA SER A 198 9.11 2.11 -3.38
C SER A 198 9.59 2.57 -4.76
N GLU A 199 10.27 1.72 -5.53
CA GLU A 199 10.74 2.03 -6.87
C GLU A 199 9.56 2.30 -7.81
N GLN A 200 8.50 1.50 -7.69
CA GLN A 200 7.29 1.69 -8.49
C GLN A 200 6.50 2.94 -8.07
N LEU A 201 6.44 3.27 -6.78
CA LEU A 201 5.84 4.54 -6.31
C LEU A 201 6.62 5.76 -6.83
N LEU A 202 7.96 5.66 -6.93
CA LEU A 202 8.80 6.69 -7.54
C LEU A 202 8.56 6.83 -9.05
N VAL A 203 8.21 5.74 -9.75
CA VAL A 203 7.77 5.82 -11.15
C VAL A 203 6.40 6.50 -11.23
N ALA A 204 5.46 6.14 -10.35
CA ALA A 204 4.14 6.75 -10.30
C ALA A 204 4.21 8.26 -10.04
N SER A 205 5.10 8.72 -9.17
CA SER A 205 5.27 10.16 -8.89
C SER A 205 5.64 10.97 -10.12
N LYS A 206 6.48 10.41 -11.01
CA LYS A 206 6.87 11.06 -12.27
C LYS A 206 5.73 11.16 -13.27
N GLN A 207 4.72 10.30 -13.15
CA GLN A 207 3.51 10.40 -13.98
C GLN A 207 2.52 11.39 -13.36
N ILE A 208 2.39 11.39 -12.03
CA ILE A 208 1.58 12.39 -11.32
C ILE A 208 2.03 13.81 -11.72
N GLU A 209 3.33 14.08 -11.75
CA GLU A 209 3.89 15.38 -12.14
C GLU A 209 3.50 15.84 -13.56
N LYS A 210 3.12 14.91 -14.44
CA LYS A 210 2.73 15.19 -15.82
C LYS A 210 1.22 15.41 -16.02
N LEU A 211 0.40 15.14 -15.00
CA LEU A 211 -1.06 15.22 -15.12
C LEU A 211 -1.53 16.62 -15.53
N VAL A 212 -0.94 17.66 -14.92
CA VAL A 212 -1.22 19.05 -15.26
C VAL A 212 0.08 19.84 -15.22
N VAL A 213 0.48 20.36 -16.38
CA VAL A 213 1.65 21.23 -16.50
C VAL A 213 1.42 22.51 -15.69
N ASP A 214 2.44 22.94 -14.94
CA ASP A 214 2.44 24.17 -14.14
C ASP A 214 1.43 24.23 -12.97
N SER A 215 0.75 23.14 -12.60
CA SER A 215 -0.03 23.09 -11.34
C SER A 215 0.88 22.86 -10.13
N GLU A 216 0.83 23.76 -9.15
CA GLU A 216 1.56 23.60 -7.88
C GLU A 216 1.01 22.44 -7.05
N THR A 217 -0.31 22.17 -7.13
CA THR A 217 -0.94 21.01 -6.48
C THR A 217 -0.42 19.71 -7.06
N CYS A 218 -0.31 19.64 -8.40
CA CYS A 218 0.28 18.52 -9.12
C CYS A 218 1.75 18.26 -8.71
N LYS A 219 2.58 19.31 -8.72
CA LYS A 219 3.99 19.22 -8.28
C LYS A 219 4.10 18.78 -6.83
N LEU A 220 3.27 19.32 -5.94
CA LEU A 220 3.28 18.94 -4.53
C LEU A 220 2.83 17.49 -4.32
N ALA A 221 1.81 17.03 -5.06
CA ALA A 221 1.36 15.64 -5.02
C ALA A 221 2.49 14.69 -5.42
N ALA A 222 3.19 14.99 -6.51
CA ALA A 222 4.36 14.23 -6.97
C ALA A 222 5.49 14.24 -5.94
N GLN A 223 5.85 15.41 -5.38
CA GLN A 223 6.88 15.52 -4.34
C GLN A 223 6.54 14.71 -3.08
N ARG A 224 5.27 14.68 -2.67
CA ARG A 224 4.83 13.86 -1.53
C ARG A 224 4.96 12.37 -1.83
N MET A 225 4.65 11.95 -3.06
CA MET A 225 4.87 10.56 -3.47
C MET A 225 6.36 10.21 -3.52
N VAL A 226 7.23 11.12 -4.01
CA VAL A 226 8.69 10.95 -3.98
C VAL A 226 9.17 10.75 -2.55
N TYR A 227 8.84 11.68 -1.65
CA TYR A 227 9.22 11.54 -0.24
C TYR A 227 8.68 10.24 0.38
N GLY A 228 7.43 9.87 0.06
CA GLY A 228 6.84 8.61 0.49
C GLY A 228 7.64 7.38 0.04
N SER A 229 8.07 7.36 -1.22
CA SER A 229 8.91 6.28 -1.77
C SER A 229 10.29 6.22 -1.10
N GLU A 230 10.94 7.36 -0.89
CA GLU A 230 12.26 7.43 -0.23
C GLU A 230 12.21 6.92 1.21
N GLN A 231 11.14 7.26 1.95
CA GLN A 231 10.94 6.77 3.30
C GLN A 231 10.63 5.26 3.31
N MET A 232 9.89 4.73 2.33
CA MET A 232 9.68 3.28 2.20
C MET A 232 10.98 2.53 1.90
N GLN A 233 11.82 3.08 1.02
CA GLN A 233 13.15 2.56 0.71
C GLN A 233 14.05 2.57 1.95
N LEU A 234 13.99 3.63 2.76
CA LEU A 234 14.71 3.72 4.02
C LEU A 234 14.23 2.64 5.01
N ALA A 235 12.92 2.44 5.12
CA ALA A 235 12.33 1.38 5.95
C ALA A 235 12.84 -0.01 5.51
N ALA A 236 12.90 -0.27 4.21
CA ALA A 236 13.47 -1.50 3.67
C ALA A 236 14.96 -1.67 4.02
N THR A 237 15.74 -0.61 3.88
CA THR A 237 17.18 -0.57 4.19
C THR A 237 17.44 -0.87 5.68
N GLU A 238 16.60 -0.34 6.56
CA GLU A 238 16.62 -0.64 8.00
C GLU A 238 16.36 -2.13 8.28
N LEU A 239 15.43 -2.77 7.56
CA LEU A 239 15.19 -4.21 7.68
C LEU A 239 16.35 -5.07 7.17
N LEU A 240 17.04 -4.59 6.12
CA LEU A 240 18.22 -5.24 5.58
C LEU A 240 19.45 -5.12 6.49
N GLY A 241 19.43 -4.21 7.46
CA GLY A 241 20.55 -3.94 8.35
C GLY A 241 21.75 -3.29 7.63
N THR A 242 21.49 -2.67 6.48
CA THR A 242 22.52 -2.02 5.65
C THR A 242 22.70 -0.54 6.00
N THR A 243 21.86 0.04 6.86
CA THR A 243 22.12 1.37 7.39
C THR A 243 23.38 1.34 8.27
N PRO A 244 24.39 2.17 8.00
CA PRO A 244 25.55 2.26 8.86
C PRO A 244 25.08 2.67 10.25
N LYS A 245 25.35 1.82 11.27
CA LYS A 245 25.18 2.21 12.67
C LYS A 245 25.85 3.58 12.84
N PRO A 246 25.17 4.60 13.40
CA PRO A 246 25.85 5.85 13.71
C PRO A 246 27.06 5.50 14.58
N SER A 247 28.24 5.79 14.06
CA SER A 247 29.50 5.60 14.77
C SER A 247 29.38 6.31 16.11
N GLY A 248 29.53 5.56 17.20
CA GLY A 248 29.22 5.94 18.57
C GLY A 248 29.46 7.41 18.90
N GLY A 249 28.38 8.20 18.89
CA GLY A 249 28.27 9.39 19.72
C GLY A 249 28.12 8.93 21.16
N GLY A 250 29.25 8.66 21.82
CA GLY A 250 29.29 8.32 23.24
C GLY A 250 28.49 9.34 24.04
N LYS A 251 27.56 8.85 24.87
CA LYS A 251 26.90 9.66 25.89
C LYS A 251 27.97 10.18 26.86
N SER A 252 28.48 11.38 26.63
CA SER A 252 29.24 12.13 27.63
C SER A 252 28.27 12.58 28.71
N TRP A 253 28.09 11.73 29.73
CA TRP A 253 27.63 12.18 31.03
C TRP A 253 28.83 12.82 31.74
N LEU A 254 29.08 14.10 31.48
CA LEU A 254 29.94 14.90 32.36
C LEU A 254 29.14 15.22 33.63
N LYS A 255 29.33 14.37 34.64
CA LYS A 255 29.30 14.78 36.05
C LYS A 255 30.65 15.44 36.34
N GLY A 256 30.63 16.62 36.97
CA GLY A 256 31.82 17.32 37.46
C GLY A 256 31.70 18.81 37.23
#